data_AF-Q75V85-F1
#
_entry.id   AF-Q75V85-F1
#
_cell.length_a   1.000
_cell.length_b   1.000
_cell.length_c   1.000
_cell.angle_alpha   90.00
_cell.angle_beta   90.00
_cell.angle_gamma   90.00
#
_symmetry.space_group_name_H-M   'P 1'
#
loop_
_entity.id
_entity.type
_entity.pdbx_description
1 polymer ?
#
loop_
_entity_poly.entity_id
_entity_poly.type
_entity_poly.pdbx_seq_one_letter_code
_entity_poly.pdbx_strand_id
1 'polypeptide(L)'
;LYFSDIVGFTTISALSEPIEVVDLLNDLYTMFDAIIASHDVYKVETIGDAYMVASGVPNRNGNRHAAEVSNMSLDILHSIGAFKIKHMPEIKVKIRIGLHSGPVVAGVVGLTMPRYCLFGDTVTTASLMES
;
A
#
# COMPACT_ATOMS: atom_id res chain seq x y z
N LEU A 1 -5.46 9.26 0.93
CA LEU A 1 -4.77 8.15 1.61
C LEU A 1 -5.22 6.86 0.98
N TYR A 2 -4.28 5.96 0.80
CA TYR A 2 -4.45 4.63 0.27
C TYR A 2 -3.96 3.64 1.31
N PHE A 3 -4.76 2.62 1.58
CA PHE A 3 -4.40 1.44 2.34
C PHE A 3 -4.74 0.22 1.50
N SER A 4 -3.86 -0.78 1.51
CA SER A 4 -4.19 -2.09 0.98
C SER A 4 -3.66 -3.22 1.82
N ASP A 5 -4.42 -4.30 1.84
CA ASP A 5 -4.09 -5.58 2.48
C ASP A 5 -4.23 -6.74 1.49
N ILE A 6 -3.50 -7.83 1.75
CA ILE A 6 -3.56 -9.06 0.97
C ILE A 6 -4.61 -10.00 1.57
N VAL A 7 -5.68 -10.25 0.81
CA VAL A 7 -6.77 -11.11 1.27
C VAL A 7 -6.27 -12.55 1.41
N GLY A 8 -6.34 -13.07 2.63
CA GLY A 8 -5.92 -14.45 2.93
C GLY A 8 -4.41 -14.63 3.11
N PHE A 9 -3.67 -13.55 3.37
CA PHE A 9 -2.22 -13.61 3.60
C PHE A 9 -1.83 -14.61 4.70
N THR A 10 -2.59 -14.70 5.78
CA THR A 10 -2.35 -15.68 6.86
C THR A 10 -2.37 -17.12 6.36
N THR A 11 -3.27 -17.45 5.42
CA THR A 11 -3.35 -18.81 4.85
C THR A 11 -2.20 -19.07 3.90
N ILE A 12 -1.84 -18.09 3.06
CA ILE A 12 -0.72 -18.20 2.12
C ILE A 12 0.59 -18.37 2.90
N SER A 13 0.84 -17.52 3.89
CA SER A 13 2.05 -17.56 4.71
C SER A 13 2.14 -18.82 5.57
N ALA A 14 1.02 -19.39 6.03
CA ALA A 14 1.01 -20.66 6.76
C ALA A 14 1.37 -21.88 5.88
N LEU A 15 1.19 -21.78 4.57
CA LEU A 15 1.47 -22.85 3.61
C LEU A 15 2.81 -22.71 2.89
N SER A 16 3.54 -21.62 3.15
CA SER A 16 4.78 -21.27 2.43
C SER A 16 5.97 -21.26 3.37
N GLU A 17 7.17 -21.53 2.86
CA GLU A 17 8.39 -21.34 3.64
C GLU A 17 8.64 -19.85 3.90
N PRO A 18 9.31 -19.47 5.00
CA PRO A 18 9.58 -18.07 5.31
C PRO A 18 10.28 -17.31 4.17
N ILE A 19 11.18 -17.98 3.43
CA ILE A 19 11.87 -17.37 2.29
C ILE A 19 10.91 -17.10 1.12
N GLU A 20 9.95 -18.00 0.88
CA GLU A 20 8.95 -17.86 -0.17
C GLU A 20 7.96 -16.73 0.12
N VAL A 21 7.63 -16.52 1.40
CA VAL A 21 6.80 -15.38 1.84
C VAL A 21 7.52 -14.06 1.62
N VAL A 22 8.83 -14.00 1.93
CA VAL A 22 9.64 -12.80 1.69
C VAL A 22 9.73 -12.51 0.19
N ASP A 23 9.97 -13.52 -0.64
CA ASP A 23 10.03 -13.36 -2.10
C ASP A 23 8.68 -12.89 -2.68
N LEU A 24 7.56 -13.44 -2.19
CA LEU A 24 6.21 -13.00 -2.55
C LEU A 24 5.98 -11.52 -2.24
N LEU A 25 6.27 -11.10 -1.00
CA LEU A 25 6.10 -9.71 -0.58
C LEU A 25 7.01 -8.77 -1.38
N ASN A 26 8.26 -9.19 -1.63
CA ASN A 26 9.22 -8.40 -2.38
C ASN A 26 8.78 -8.23 -3.85
N ASP A 27 8.35 -9.29 -4.52
CA ASP A 27 7.84 -9.24 -5.89
C ASP A 27 6.59 -8.34 -5.98
N LEU A 28 5.65 -8.49 -5.03
CA LEU A 28 4.42 -7.73 -4.98
C LEU A 28 4.69 -6.23 -4.77
N TYR A 29 5.51 -5.89 -3.78
CA TYR A 29 5.83 -4.50 -3.48
C TYR A 29 6.74 -3.85 -4.52
N THR A 30 7.59 -4.61 -5.21
CA THR A 30 8.34 -4.10 -6.36
C THR A 30 7.39 -3.68 -7.48
N MET A 31 6.34 -4.47 -7.73
CA MET A 31 5.30 -4.11 -8.70
C MET A 31 4.52 -2.86 -8.27
N PHE A 32 4.16 -2.74 -6.99
CA PHE A 32 3.51 -1.52 -6.48
C PHE A 32 4.42 -0.30 -6.59
N ASP A 33 5.69 -0.44 -6.17
CA ASP A 33 6.70 0.62 -6.23
C ASP A 33 6.90 1.12 -7.67
N ALA A 34 6.85 0.23 -8.67
CA ALA A 34 6.91 0.60 -10.09
C ALA A 34 5.68 1.39 -10.56
N ILE A 35 4.48 1.06 -10.07
CA ILE A 35 3.25 1.77 -10.41
C ILE A 35 3.27 3.16 -9.77
N ILE A 36 3.54 3.26 -8.46
CA ILE A 36 3.51 4.55 -7.76
C ILE A 36 4.55 5.53 -8.29
N ALA A 37 5.65 5.05 -8.89
CA ALA A 37 6.65 5.90 -9.53
C ALA A 37 6.09 6.72 -10.71
N SER A 38 4.93 6.34 -11.26
CA SER A 38 4.25 7.06 -12.35
C SER A 38 3.16 8.03 -11.88
N HIS A 39 2.87 8.09 -10.58
CA HIS A 39 1.81 8.93 -10.00
C HIS A 39 2.39 9.94 -8.99
N ASP A 40 1.72 11.07 -8.77
CA ASP A 40 2.11 12.07 -7.77
C ASP A 40 1.69 11.62 -6.37
N VAL A 41 2.37 10.60 -5.86
CA VAL A 41 2.11 9.94 -4.59
C VAL A 41 3.39 9.66 -3.82
N TYR A 42 3.28 9.53 -2.51
CA TYR A 42 4.36 9.28 -1.58
C TYR A 42 4.07 8.03 -0.75
N LYS A 43 5.01 7.08 -0.79
CA LYS A 43 5.01 5.88 0.05
C LYS A 43 5.34 6.26 1.48
N VAL A 44 4.39 6.07 2.39
CA VAL A 44 4.54 6.48 3.79
C VAL A 44 5.32 5.42 4.54
N GLU A 45 4.66 4.32 4.91
CA GLU A 45 5.25 3.19 5.60
C GLU A 45 4.55 1.89 5.21
N THR A 46 5.25 0.77 5.36
CA THR A 46 4.66 -0.57 5.33
C THR A 46 4.47 -1.06 6.77
N ILE A 47 3.26 -1.52 7.11
CA ILE A 47 2.94 -2.12 8.41
C ILE A 47 2.61 -3.59 8.15
N GLY A 48 3.59 -4.49 8.25
CA GLY A 48 3.39 -5.89 7.89
C GLY A 48 3.12 -6.09 6.40
N ASP A 49 1.97 -6.68 6.08
CA ASP A 49 1.41 -6.86 4.73
C ASP A 49 0.58 -5.66 4.23
N ALA A 50 0.39 -4.63 5.08
CA ALA A 50 -0.31 -3.42 4.69
C ALA A 50 0.61 -2.43 3.97
N TYR A 51 0.15 -1.95 2.81
CA TYR A 51 0.83 -0.96 1.99
C TYR A 51 0.11 0.41 2.05
N MET A 52 0.80 1.43 2.55
CA MET A 52 0.22 2.77 2.76
C MET A 52 0.86 3.83 1.85
N VAL A 53 0.01 4.56 1.13
CA VAL A 53 0.42 5.64 0.22
C VAL A 53 -0.43 6.88 0.46
N ALA A 54 0.17 8.06 0.30
CA ALA A 54 -0.51 9.34 0.42
C ALA A 54 -0.15 10.27 -0.74
N SER A 55 -1.05 11.15 -1.13
CA SER A 55 -0.80 12.19 -2.12
C SER A 55 -1.07 13.56 -1.50
N GLY A 56 -0.41 14.60 -2.02
CA GLY A 56 -0.42 15.93 -1.43
C GLY A 56 0.49 16.08 -0.19
N VAL A 57 1.33 15.08 0.07
CA VAL A 57 2.40 15.09 1.07
C VAL A 57 3.68 14.49 0.46
N PRO A 58 4.88 14.94 0.87
CA PRO A 58 5.12 16.11 1.72
C PRO A 58 4.80 17.44 1.01
N ASN A 59 4.73 17.41 -0.32
CA ASN A 59 4.42 18.59 -1.13
C ASN A 59 2.92 18.60 -1.47
N ARG A 60 2.25 19.73 -1.20
CA ARG A 60 0.84 19.91 -1.55
C ARG A 60 0.67 20.00 -3.05
N ASN A 61 -0.30 19.26 -3.59
CA ASN A 61 -0.65 19.25 -5.01
C ASN A 61 -2.06 19.79 -5.31
N GLY A 62 -2.61 20.60 -4.39
CA GLY A 62 -3.95 21.18 -4.51
C GLY A 62 -5.03 20.11 -4.35
N ASN A 63 -5.99 20.06 -5.28
CA ASN A 63 -7.09 19.09 -5.26
C ASN A 63 -6.81 17.84 -6.11
N ARG A 64 -5.58 17.68 -6.62
CA ARG A 64 -5.21 16.53 -7.46
C ARG A 64 -5.01 15.25 -6.67
N HIS A 65 -4.70 15.34 -5.37
CA HIS A 65 -4.40 14.17 -4.53
C HIS A 65 -5.41 13.03 -4.61
N ALA A 66 -6.70 13.34 -4.75
CA ALA A 66 -7.74 12.33 -4.81
C ALA A 66 -7.69 11.58 -6.15
N ALA A 67 -7.52 12.31 -7.26
CA ALA A 67 -7.41 11.72 -8.59
C ALA A 67 -6.14 10.85 -8.72
N GLU A 68 -4.99 11.34 -8.25
CA GLU A 68 -3.72 10.59 -8.25
C GLU A 68 -3.86 9.26 -7.49
N VAL A 69 -4.39 9.30 -6.27
CA VAL A 69 -4.57 8.09 -5.46
C VAL A 69 -5.59 7.13 -6.08
N SER A 70 -6.69 7.64 -6.62
CA SER A 70 -7.70 6.81 -7.29
C SER A 70 -7.18 6.14 -8.56
N ASN A 71 -6.46 6.87 -9.41
CA ASN A 71 -5.87 6.33 -10.64
C ASN A 71 -4.81 5.27 -10.32
N MET A 72 -3.90 5.58 -9.39
CA MET A 72 -2.91 4.63 -8.87
C MET A 72 -3.57 3.34 -8.37
N SER A 73 -4.69 3.44 -7.64
CA SER A 73 -5.41 2.27 -7.12
C SER A 73 -5.96 1.38 -8.24
N LEU A 74 -6.47 1.98 -9.32
CA LEU A 74 -6.97 1.25 -10.48
C LEU A 74 -5.83 0.54 -11.22
N ASP A 75 -4.68 1.18 -11.37
CA ASP A 75 -3.49 0.59 -12.01
C ASP A 75 -2.94 -0.59 -11.19
N ILE A 76 -2.94 -0.47 -9.86
CA ILE A 76 -2.60 -1.56 -8.95
C ILE A 76 -3.58 -2.74 -9.10
N LEU A 77 -4.89 -2.47 -9.12
CA LEU A 77 -5.92 -3.51 -9.34
C LEU A 77 -5.84 -4.16 -10.73
N HIS A 78 -5.39 -3.43 -11.73
CA HIS A 78 -5.17 -3.99 -13.07
C HIS A 78 -3.96 -4.94 -13.05
N SER A 79 -2.86 -4.50 -12.43
CA SER A 79 -1.59 -5.24 -12.41
C SER A 79 -1.65 -6.49 -11.54
N ILE A 80 -2.39 -6.45 -10.42
CA ILE A 80 -2.57 -7.62 -9.55
C ILE A 80 -3.29 -8.77 -10.26
N GLY A 81 -4.15 -8.47 -11.24
CA GLY A 81 -4.85 -9.49 -12.02
C GLY A 81 -3.91 -10.40 -12.84
N ALA A 82 -2.73 -9.90 -13.19
CA ALA A 82 -1.69 -10.64 -13.91
C ALA A 82 -0.61 -11.22 -12.97
N PHE A 83 -0.60 -10.81 -11.70
CA PHE A 83 0.39 -11.25 -10.73
C PHE A 83 0.21 -12.74 -10.39
N LYS A 84 1.32 -13.48 -10.36
CA LYS A 84 1.35 -14.90 -9.99
C LYS A 84 2.39 -15.15 -8.93
N ILE A 85 2.02 -15.94 -7.94
CA ILE A 85 2.93 -16.40 -6.89
C ILE A 85 3.86 -17.46 -7.50
N LYS A 86 5.18 -17.24 -7.45
CA LYS A 86 6.17 -18.17 -8.04
C LYS A 86 6.06 -19.59 -7.49
N HIS A 87 5.90 -19.74 -6.18
CA HIS A 87 5.80 -21.02 -5.49
C HIS A 87 4.37 -21.62 -5.49
N MET A 88 3.33 -20.81 -5.77
CA MET A 88 1.92 -21.24 -5.81
C MET A 88 1.16 -20.62 -7.01
N PRO A 89 1.47 -21.02 -8.26
CA PRO A 89 0.94 -20.37 -9.46
C PRO A 89 -0.59 -20.50 -9.65
N GLU A 90 -1.22 -21.48 -8.99
CA GLU A 90 -2.66 -21.70 -9.00
C GLU A 90 -3.43 -20.72 -8.08
N ILE A 91 -2.75 -20.15 -7.08
CA ILE A 91 -3.36 -19.21 -6.15
C ILE A 91 -3.28 -17.81 -6.73
N LYS A 92 -4.44 -17.20 -6.97
CA LYS A 92 -4.53 -15.81 -7.37
C LYS A 92 -4.48 -14.92 -6.15
N VAL A 93 -3.53 -13.99 -6.13
CA VAL A 93 -3.47 -12.93 -5.10
C VAL A 93 -4.67 -12.02 -5.28
N LYS A 94 -5.33 -11.73 -4.17
CA LYS A 94 -6.39 -10.73 -4.09
C LYS A 94 -5.96 -9.67 -3.09
N ILE A 95 -6.17 -8.42 -3.45
CA ILE A 95 -5.92 -7.30 -2.58
C ILE A 95 -7.22 -6.57 -2.30
N ARG A 96 -7.29 -5.98 -1.13
CA ARG A 96 -8.37 -5.09 -0.73
C ARG A 96 -7.80 -3.68 -0.62
N ILE A 97 -8.57 -2.68 -1.04
CA ILE A 97 -8.09 -1.29 -1.09
C ILE A 97 -9.12 -0.39 -0.38
N GLY A 98 -8.64 0.36 0.60
CA GLY A 98 -9.37 1.42 1.28
C GLY A 98 -8.84 2.79 0.88
N LEU A 99 -9.74 3.69 0.48
CA LEU A 99 -9.41 5.07 0.12
C LEU A 99 -10.17 6.06 1.00
N HIS A 100 -9.46 7.08 1.47
CA HIS A 100 -10.10 8.22 2.13
C HIS A 100 -9.27 9.50 1.95
N SER A 101 -9.95 10.65 1.92
CA SER A 101 -9.34 11.97 1.79
C SER A 101 -9.81 12.89 2.91
N GLY A 102 -8.88 13.64 3.48
CA GLY A 102 -9.15 14.54 4.59
C GLY A 102 -7.87 15.17 5.13
N PRO A 103 -7.99 16.05 6.14
CA PRO A 103 -6.84 16.67 6.78
C PRO A 103 -6.00 15.63 7.54
N VAL A 104 -4.68 15.74 7.41
CA VAL A 104 -3.70 14.90 8.11
C VAL A 104 -2.59 15.74 8.72
N VAL A 105 -1.97 15.23 9.77
CA VAL A 105 -0.74 15.78 10.34
C VAL A 105 0.42 14.87 9.93
N ALA A 106 1.49 15.45 9.43
CA ALA A 106 2.69 14.71 9.03
C ALA A 106 3.89 15.15 9.87
N GLY A 107 4.76 14.21 10.23
CA GLY A 107 5.97 14.50 11.00
C GLY A 107 7.00 13.38 10.92
N VAL A 108 8.24 13.72 11.23
CA VAL A 108 9.32 12.72 11.36
C VAL A 108 9.41 12.28 12.82
N VAL A 109 9.27 10.98 13.05
CA VAL A 109 9.29 10.37 14.39
C VAL A 109 10.52 9.49 14.54
N GLY A 110 11.18 9.58 15.70
CA GLY A 110 12.37 8.80 16.04
C GLY A 110 13.68 9.55 15.75
N LEU A 111 14.66 9.38 16.64
CA LEU A 111 15.99 9.99 16.52
C LEU A 111 17.01 9.06 15.87
N THR A 112 16.96 7.76 16.19
CA THR A 112 17.91 6.76 15.66
C THR A 112 17.47 6.17 14.31
N MET A 113 16.16 5.98 14.14
CA MET A 113 15.55 5.56 12.88
C MET A 113 14.38 6.51 12.57
N PRO A 114 14.66 7.67 11.95
CA PRO A 114 13.64 8.65 11.64
C PRO A 114 12.66 8.13 10.59
N ARG A 115 11.37 8.26 10.85
CA ARG A 115 10.28 7.74 10.02
C ARG A 115 9.27 8.83 9.73
N TYR A 116 8.88 9.01 8.47
CA TYR A 116 7.87 9.99 8.08
C TYR A 116 6.48 9.38 8.30
N CYS A 117 5.81 9.80 9.36
CA CYS A 117 4.53 9.24 9.78
C CYS A 117 3.39 10.24 9.52
N LEU A 118 2.21 9.70 9.19
CA LEU A 118 0.97 10.45 9.09
C LEU A 118 0.05 10.10 10.26
N PHE A 119 -0.60 11.12 10.83
CA PHE A 119 -1.50 11.03 11.97
C PHE A 119 -2.81 11.77 11.70
N GLY A 120 -3.84 11.41 12.46
CA GLY A 120 -5.15 12.05 12.47
C GLY A 120 -6.28 11.11 12.06
N ASP A 121 -7.51 11.55 12.30
CA ASP A 121 -8.72 10.72 12.10
C ASP A 121 -8.86 10.24 10.66
N THR A 122 -8.40 11.02 9.68
CA THR A 122 -8.42 10.62 8.26
C THR A 122 -7.60 9.34 8.02
N VAL A 123 -6.49 9.14 8.75
CA VAL A 123 -5.67 7.92 8.65
C VAL A 123 -6.43 6.72 9.20
N THR A 124 -7.05 6.88 10.37
CA THR A 124 -7.88 5.85 11.00
C THR A 124 -9.08 5.48 10.13
N THR A 125 -9.79 6.47 9.57
CA THR A 125 -10.91 6.24 8.66
C THR A 125 -10.46 5.53 7.39
N ALA A 126 -9.31 5.90 6.81
CA ALA A 126 -8.77 5.22 5.63
C ALA A 126 -8.46 3.74 5.91
N SER A 127 -7.88 3.43 7.08
CA SER A 127 -7.62 2.06 7.52
C SER A 127 -8.92 1.28 7.72
N LEU A 128 -9.97 1.88 8.28
CA LEU A 128 -11.28 1.23 8.43
C LEU A 128 -12.01 0.99 7.10
N MET A 129 -11.72 1.79 6.07
CA MET A 129 -12.25 1.55 4.72
C MET A 129 -11.55 0.39 4.02
N GLU A 130 -10.36 0.03 4.47
CA GLU A 130 -9.66 -1.16 4.02
C GLU A 130 -10.23 -2.38 4.75
N SER A 131 -10.36 -2.35 6.08
CA SER A 131 -10.71 -3.53 6.92
C SER A 131 -11.97 -4.31 6.56
#